data_AF-A0A4R2PZQ2-F1
#
_entry.id   AF-A0A4R2PZQ2-F1
#
_cell.length_a   1.000
_cell.length_b   1.000
_cell.length_c   1.000
_cell.angle_alpha   90.00
_cell.angle_beta   90.00
_cell.angle_gamma   90.00
#
_symmetry.space_group_name_H-M   'P 1'
#
loop_
_entity.id
_entity.type
_entity.pdbx_description
1 polymer ?
#
loop_
_entity_poly.entity_id
_entity_poly.type
_entity_poly.pdbx_seq_one_letter_code
_entity_poly.pdbx_strand_id
1 'polypeptide(L)'
;MTDAKEPLLIKRYASRRLYNTETSDYVTLEDIAKVIREGREVKIVDLKSGDDLTRQYLLQIIAEHESKGESVLPINVLTDLVRSYTTSAHSIVPQFLAQSFEALRESQSKMMENMGRMNPMAAAAMPGFEAMKAQQEAFLKAMTGGWAGGSGPSSDADEDGGDRDDLDDIRRQLSELQQKLSKMNG
;
A
#
# COMPACT_ATOMS: atom_id res chain seq x y z
N MET A 1 -17.74 7.72 -7.13
CA MET A 1 -17.72 9.15 -7.44
C MET A 1 -17.47 9.84 -6.11
N THR A 2 -16.24 10.24 -5.85
CA THR A 2 -15.87 10.89 -4.59
C THR A 2 -16.43 12.30 -4.64
N ASP A 3 -17.31 12.64 -3.68
CA ASP A 3 -17.76 14.01 -3.44
C ASP A 3 -16.53 14.94 -3.45
N ALA A 4 -16.39 15.73 -4.51
CA ALA A 4 -15.34 16.73 -4.61
C ALA A 4 -15.72 17.86 -3.65
N LYS A 5 -15.37 17.69 -2.38
CA LYS A 5 -15.57 18.67 -1.32
C LYS A 5 -14.93 19.98 -1.79
N GLU A 6 -15.70 21.07 -1.79
CA GLU A 6 -15.20 22.36 -2.26
C GLU A 6 -13.86 22.72 -1.57
N PRO A 7 -12.89 23.25 -2.34
CA PRO A 7 -11.57 23.56 -1.83
C PRO A 7 -11.69 24.55 -0.68
N LEU A 8 -10.97 24.29 0.41
CA LEU A 8 -10.93 25.17 1.57
C LEU A 8 -10.32 26.51 1.16
N LEU A 9 -11.11 27.58 1.21
CA LEU A 9 -10.63 28.90 0.88
C LEU A 9 -9.96 29.55 2.10
N ILE A 10 -8.70 29.91 1.94
CA ILE A 10 -7.89 30.62 2.91
C ILE A 10 -7.62 32.03 2.38
N LYS A 11 -7.88 33.04 3.21
CA LYS A 11 -7.62 34.45 2.87
C LYS A 11 -6.37 34.94 3.58
N ARG A 12 -5.44 35.49 2.79
CA ARG A 12 -4.27 36.20 3.34
C ARG A 12 -4.61 37.66 3.54
N TYR A 13 -4.36 38.15 4.75
CA TYR A 13 -4.44 39.57 5.08
C TYR A 13 -3.04 40.20 5.06
N ALA A 14 -3.00 41.53 5.02
CA ALA A 14 -1.76 42.30 4.87
C ALA A 14 -0.64 41.97 5.87
N SER A 15 -0.98 41.40 7.04
CA SER A 15 -0.04 41.03 8.11
C SER A 15 0.59 39.64 7.97
N ARG A 16 0.57 39.03 6.77
CA ARG A 16 0.98 37.63 6.49
C ARG A 16 0.11 36.57 7.15
N ARG A 17 -0.89 36.98 7.93
CA ARG A 17 -1.82 36.07 8.60
C ARG A 17 -2.77 35.44 7.59
N LEU A 18 -2.98 34.14 7.75
CA LEU A 18 -3.90 33.33 6.97
C LEU A 18 -5.15 33.08 7.80
N TYR A 19 -6.32 33.20 7.18
CA TYR A 19 -7.60 32.98 7.83
C TYR A 19 -8.41 31.98 7.03
N ASN A 20 -9.00 31.02 7.73
CA ASN A 20 -9.95 30.08 7.16
C ASN A 20 -11.30 30.78 6.97
N THR A 21 -11.91 30.64 5.79
CA THR A 21 -13.21 31.26 5.51
C THR A 21 -14.40 30.50 6.09
N GLU A 22 -14.25 29.22 6.44
CA GLU A 22 -15.31 28.41 7.04
C GLU A 22 -15.42 28.64 8.55
N THR A 23 -14.28 28.64 9.24
CA THR A 23 -14.18 28.79 10.70
C THR A 23 -13.90 30.23 11.12
N SER A 24 -13.53 31.12 10.18
CA SER A 24 -13.20 32.53 10.43
C SER A 24 -12.07 32.75 11.44
N ASP A 25 -11.20 31.77 11.61
CA ASP A 25 -10.09 31.77 12.57
C ASP A 25 -8.72 31.86 11.87
N TYR A 26 -7.72 32.15 12.68
CA TYR A 26 -6.33 32.20 12.25
C TYR A 26 -5.80 30.79 12.05
N VAL A 27 -5.17 30.53 10.90
CA VAL A 27 -4.57 29.24 10.57
C VAL A 27 -3.08 29.38 10.27
N THR A 28 -2.31 28.36 10.64
CA THR A 28 -0.88 28.26 10.34
C THR A 28 -0.64 27.42 9.07
N LEU A 29 0.60 27.45 8.56
CA LEU A 29 1.00 26.57 7.46
C LEU A 29 0.93 25.09 7.81
N GLU A 30 1.16 24.76 9.09
CA GLU A 30 1.04 23.39 9.57
C GLU A 30 -0.41 22.90 9.55
N ASP A 31 -1.36 23.76 9.90
CA ASP A 31 -2.80 23.43 9.86
C ASP A 31 -3.26 23.22 8.42
N ILE A 32 -2.82 24.08 7.51
CA ILE A 32 -3.08 23.91 6.07
C ILE A 32 -2.48 22.59 5.56
N ALA A 33 -1.26 22.25 5.98
CA ALA A 33 -0.64 20.98 5.63
C ALA A 33 -1.42 19.77 6.19
N LYS A 34 -2.05 19.87 7.36
CA LYS A 34 -2.93 18.82 7.92
C LYS A 34 -4.15 18.62 7.04
N VAL A 35 -4.85 19.69 6.68
CA VAL A 35 -6.03 19.66 5.80
C VAL A 35 -5.71 19.02 4.45
N ILE A 36 -4.56 19.35 3.85
CA ILE A 36 -4.13 18.76 2.58
C ILE A 36 -3.84 17.26 2.72
N ARG A 37 -3.20 16.85 3.83
CA ARG A 37 -2.93 15.42 4.13
C ARG A 37 -4.20 14.62 4.38
N GLU A 38 -5.25 15.25 4.88
CA GLU A 38 -6.59 14.66 5.01
C GLU A 38 -7.31 14.50 3.66
N GLY A 39 -6.67 14.92 2.55
CA GLY A 39 -7.18 14.77 1.19
C GLY A 39 -8.06 15.92 0.72
N ARG A 40 -8.11 17.03 1.46
CA ARG A 40 -8.89 18.21 1.08
C ARG A 40 -8.04 19.23 0.33
N GLU A 41 -8.55 19.70 -0.81
CA GLU A 41 -7.90 20.77 -1.57
C GLU A 41 -8.00 22.11 -0.85
N VAL A 42 -6.98 22.96 -1.03
CA VAL A 42 -6.90 24.29 -0.40
C VAL A 42 -6.60 25.32 -1.47
N LYS A 43 -7.29 26.46 -1.40
CA LYS A 43 -7.03 27.64 -2.24
C LYS A 43 -6.68 28.82 -1.36
N ILE A 44 -5.55 29.48 -1.64
CA ILE A 44 -5.06 30.62 -0.84
C ILE A 44 -5.08 31.87 -1.71
N VAL A 45 -5.83 32.89 -1.28
CA VAL A 45 -6.02 34.13 -2.05
C VAL A 45 -5.64 35.34 -1.21
N ASP A 46 -4.93 36.30 -1.81
CA ASP A 46 -4.68 37.60 -1.20
C ASP A 46 -5.96 38.44 -1.16
N LEU A 47 -6.35 38.92 0.02
CA LEU A 47 -7.58 39.71 0.14
C LEU A 47 -7.49 41.08 -0.54
N LYS A 48 -6.29 41.67 -0.62
CA LYS A 48 -6.11 43.01 -1.18
C LYS A 48 -6.01 42.98 -2.69
N SER A 49 -5.19 42.08 -3.24
CA SER A 49 -4.97 42.01 -4.69
C SER A 49 -5.87 41.00 -5.39
N GLY A 50 -6.41 40.01 -4.68
CA GLY A 50 -7.14 38.90 -5.28
C GLY A 50 -6.22 37.84 -5.91
N ASP A 51 -4.91 37.96 -5.74
CA ASP A 51 -3.95 37.04 -6.34
C ASP A 51 -4.06 35.64 -5.74
N ASP A 52 -3.95 34.63 -6.60
CA ASP A 52 -3.85 33.24 -6.18
C ASP A 52 -2.42 32.96 -5.68
N LEU A 53 -2.28 32.80 -4.36
CA LEU A 53 -1.03 32.52 -3.68
C LEU A 53 -0.85 31.03 -3.37
N THR A 54 -1.76 30.17 -3.84
CA THR A 54 -1.78 28.73 -3.50
C THR A 54 -0.44 28.08 -3.81
N ARG A 55 0.09 28.29 -5.01
CA ARG A 55 1.40 27.73 -5.42
C ARG A 55 2.54 28.15 -4.50
N GLN A 56 2.60 29.44 -4.17
CA GLN A 56 3.66 30.00 -3.33
C GLN A 56 3.66 29.37 -1.94
N TYR A 57 2.47 29.24 -1.34
CA TYR A 57 2.34 28.68 0.00
C TYR A 57 2.52 27.17 0.05
N LEU A 58 2.12 26.43 -0.99
CA LEU A 58 2.43 25.00 -1.10
C LEU A 58 3.94 24.75 -1.13
N LEU A 59 4.69 25.55 -1.89
CA LEU A 59 6.15 25.48 -1.91
C LEU A 59 6.76 25.81 -0.54
N GLN A 60 6.21 26.81 0.16
CA GLN A 60 6.65 27.16 1.51
C GLN A 60 6.41 26.01 2.51
N ILE A 61 5.23 25.36 2.46
CA ILE A 61 4.91 24.20 3.30
C ILE A 61 5.91 23.07 3.07
N ILE A 62 6.21 22.76 1.80
CA ILE A 62 7.19 21.72 1.44
C ILE A 62 8.57 22.07 2.01
N ALA A 63 9.04 23.31 1.82
CA ALA A 63 10.34 23.75 2.31
C ALA A 63 10.46 23.71 3.84
N GLU A 64 9.42 24.13 4.57
CA GLU A 64 9.38 24.07 6.03
C GLU A 64 9.41 22.62 6.53
N HIS A 65 8.74 21.70 5.84
CA HIS A 65 8.76 20.27 6.18
C HIS A 65 10.14 19.64 5.95
N GLU A 66 10.76 19.90 4.79
CA GLU A 66 12.11 19.43 4.46
C GLU A 66 13.16 19.94 5.46
N SER A 67 13.03 21.20 5.92
CA SER A 67 13.97 21.80 6.89
C SER A 67 13.96 21.13 8.27
N LYS A 68 12.88 20.42 8.63
CA LYS A 68 12.73 19.71 9.91
C LYS A 68 13.40 18.33 9.92
N GLY A 69 14.04 17.92 8.81
CA GLY A 69 14.81 16.67 8.71
C GLY A 69 14.02 15.47 8.20
N GLU A 70 12.72 15.63 7.94
CA GLU A 70 11.88 14.64 7.24
C GLU A 70 11.99 14.86 5.73
N SER A 71 13.20 14.71 5.20
CA SER A 71 13.45 14.96 3.77
C SER A 71 12.83 13.84 2.93
N VAL A 72 11.76 14.19 2.23
CA VAL A 72 11.04 13.28 1.32
C VAL A 72 11.55 13.45 -0.10
N LEU A 73 12.11 14.62 -0.43
CA LEU A 73 12.59 14.98 -1.77
C LEU A 73 14.12 14.85 -1.89
N PRO A 74 14.62 13.94 -2.75
CA PRO A 74 16.05 13.83 -3.03
C PRO A 74 16.64 15.13 -3.61
N ILE A 75 17.87 15.48 -3.21
CA ILE A 75 18.57 16.72 -3.65
C ILE A 75 18.68 16.82 -5.18
N ASN A 76 18.85 15.70 -5.88
CA ASN A 76 18.88 15.67 -7.34
C ASN A 76 17.55 16.13 -7.96
N VAL A 77 16.40 15.76 -7.38
CA VAL A 77 15.07 16.20 -7.85
C VAL A 77 14.91 17.70 -7.66
N LEU A 78 15.32 18.24 -6.51
CA LEU A 78 15.29 19.69 -6.25
C LEU A 78 16.19 20.46 -7.24
N THR A 79 17.38 19.93 -7.51
CA THR A 79 18.33 20.51 -8.47
C THR A 79 17.77 20.53 -9.88
N ASP A 80 17.14 19.43 -10.31
CA ASP A 80 16.55 19.32 -11.64
C ASP A 80 15.30 20.20 -11.79
N LEU A 81 14.50 20.35 -10.73
CA LEU A 81 13.40 21.33 -10.70
C LEU A 81 13.91 22.75 -10.91
N VAL A 82 14.97 23.18 -10.21
CA VAL A 82 15.55 24.52 -10.39
C VAL A 82 16.11 24.71 -11.80
N ARG A 83 16.81 23.72 -12.35
CA ARG A 83 17.34 23.75 -13.74
C ARG A 83 16.24 23.77 -14.79
N SER A 84 15.08 23.18 -14.52
CA SER A 84 13.95 23.17 -15.43
C SER A 84 13.38 24.57 -15.69
N TYR A 85 13.52 25.51 -14.75
CA TYR A 85 13.04 26.88 -14.90
C TYR A 85 13.95 27.77 -15.76
N THR A 86 15.25 27.45 -15.85
CA THR A 86 16.22 28.23 -16.65
C THR A 86 16.38 27.69 -18.06
N THR A 87 16.06 26.41 -18.29
CA THR A 87 16.13 25.80 -19.61
C THR A 87 14.71 25.73 -20.19
N SER A 88 14.22 26.85 -20.72
CA SER A 88 12.88 26.99 -21.35
C SER A 88 12.65 26.10 -22.59
N ALA A 89 13.54 25.15 -22.89
CA ALA A 89 13.43 24.24 -24.01
C ALA A 89 13.39 22.79 -23.48
N HIS A 90 12.19 22.23 -23.35
CA HIS A 90 11.93 20.78 -23.23
C HIS A 90 12.20 20.09 -21.88
N SER A 91 12.07 20.76 -20.72
CA SER A 91 12.05 20.00 -19.46
C SER A 91 10.72 19.26 -19.31
N ILE A 92 10.72 17.97 -19.66
CA ILE A 92 9.61 17.02 -19.42
C ILE A 92 9.46 16.71 -17.92
N VAL A 93 10.45 17.09 -17.10
CA VAL A 93 10.56 16.73 -15.69
C VAL A 93 9.34 17.14 -14.85
N PRO A 94 8.81 18.39 -14.93
CA PRO A 94 7.62 18.75 -14.15
C PRO A 94 6.39 17.92 -14.53
N GLN A 95 6.21 17.64 -15.83
CA GLN A 95 5.10 16.84 -16.34
C GLN A 95 5.24 15.36 -15.95
N PHE A 96 6.45 14.81 -16.05
CA PHE A 96 6.76 13.44 -15.68
C PHE A 96 6.60 13.20 -14.17
N LEU A 97 7.06 14.14 -13.33
CA LEU A 97 6.85 14.06 -11.88
C LEU A 97 5.36 14.11 -11.55
N ALA A 98 4.59 15.03 -12.14
CA ALA A 98 3.15 15.09 -11.95
C ALA A 98 2.45 13.77 -12.33
N GLN A 99 2.78 13.21 -13.49
CA GLN A 99 2.24 11.93 -13.96
C GLN A 99 2.66 10.75 -13.06
N SER A 100 3.91 10.74 -12.60
CA SER A 100 4.43 9.68 -11.73
C SER A 100 3.80 9.72 -10.34
N PHE A 101 3.60 10.93 -9.77
CA PHE A 101 2.91 11.09 -8.49
C PHE A 101 1.43 10.71 -8.59
N GLU A 102 0.75 11.06 -9.69
CA GLU A 102 -0.65 10.65 -9.89
C GLU A 102 -0.77 9.13 -10.04
N ALA A 103 0.11 8.51 -10.84
CA ALA A 103 0.15 7.05 -10.99
C ALA A 103 0.43 6.33 -9.66
N LEU A 104 1.34 6.86 -8.84
CA LEU A 104 1.62 6.33 -7.51
C LEU A 104 0.40 6.46 -6.58
N ARG A 105 -0.26 7.63 -6.57
CA ARG A 105 -1.49 7.87 -5.79
C ARG A 105 -2.61 6.92 -6.17
N GLU A 106 -2.84 6.75 -7.47
CA GLU A 106 -3.80 5.78 -7.99
C GLU A 106 -3.44 4.34 -7.63
N SER A 107 -2.16 3.98 -7.70
CA SER A 107 -1.70 2.62 -7.39
C SER A 107 -1.92 2.26 -5.92
N GLN A 108 -1.67 3.19 -4.99
CA GLN A 108 -1.95 2.99 -3.57
C GLN A 108 -3.46 2.87 -3.32
N SER A 109 -4.26 3.74 -3.96
CA SER A 109 -5.71 3.68 -3.87
C SER A 109 -6.25 2.34 -4.36
N LYS A 110 -5.81 1.86 -5.54
CA LYS A 110 -6.18 0.57 -6.11
C LYS A 110 -5.67 -0.62 -5.28
N MET A 111 -4.48 -0.52 -4.70
CA MET A 111 -3.96 -1.56 -3.80
C MET A 111 -4.79 -1.66 -2.53
N MET A 112 -5.16 -0.54 -1.91
CA MET A 112 -6.05 -0.50 -0.74
C MET A 112 -7.46 -0.98 -1.09
N GLU A 113 -8.00 -0.62 -2.25
CA GLU A 113 -9.30 -1.11 -2.73
C GLU A 113 -9.27 -2.64 -3.00
N ASN A 114 -8.20 -3.14 -3.61
CA ASN A 114 -8.01 -4.56 -3.86
C ASN A 114 -7.74 -5.35 -2.57
N MET A 115 -7.03 -4.76 -1.60
CA MET A 115 -6.85 -5.35 -0.26
C MET A 115 -8.16 -5.34 0.53
N GLY A 116 -8.99 -4.30 0.38
CA GLY A 116 -10.35 -4.24 0.92
C GLY A 116 -11.30 -5.26 0.26
N ARG A 117 -11.11 -5.58 -1.02
CA ARG A 117 -11.75 -6.74 -1.68
C ARG A 117 -11.17 -8.07 -1.22
N MET A 118 -9.91 -8.10 -0.78
CA MET A 118 -9.22 -9.23 -0.16
C MET A 118 -9.32 -9.20 1.38
N ASN A 119 -10.36 -8.57 1.94
CA ASN A 119 -10.68 -8.69 3.36
C ASN A 119 -10.84 -10.19 3.67
N PRO A 120 -10.37 -10.73 4.82
CA PRO A 120 -10.44 -12.18 5.11
C PRO A 120 -11.85 -12.79 5.05
N MET A 121 -12.91 -11.97 5.05
CA MET A 121 -14.29 -12.39 4.75
C MET A 121 -14.55 -12.75 3.28
N ALA A 122 -13.85 -12.13 2.32
CA ALA A 122 -13.94 -12.47 0.90
C ALA A 122 -13.19 -13.78 0.59
N ALA A 123 -12.10 -14.06 1.30
CA ALA A 123 -11.45 -15.37 1.27
C ALA A 123 -12.40 -16.48 1.79
N ALA A 124 -13.27 -16.16 2.76
CA ALA A 124 -14.30 -17.08 3.25
C ALA A 124 -15.50 -17.26 2.29
N ALA A 125 -15.66 -16.36 1.30
CA ALA A 125 -16.70 -16.43 0.28
C ALA A 125 -16.23 -17.09 -1.03
N MET A 126 -14.98 -17.57 -1.09
CA MET A 126 -14.48 -18.36 -2.23
C MET A 126 -15.23 -19.72 -2.29
N PRO A 127 -15.84 -20.09 -3.42
CA PRO A 127 -16.45 -21.40 -3.60
C PRO A 127 -15.34 -22.47 -3.53
N GLY A 128 -15.24 -23.15 -2.38
CA GLY A 128 -14.16 -24.08 -2.05
C GLY A 128 -13.63 -23.94 -0.62
N PHE A 129 -13.84 -22.80 0.03
CA PHE A 129 -13.44 -22.59 1.43
C PHE A 129 -14.24 -23.48 2.39
N GLU A 130 -15.53 -23.68 2.11
CA GLU A 130 -16.40 -24.57 2.88
C GLU A 130 -15.97 -26.05 2.77
N ALA A 131 -15.53 -26.48 1.57
CA ALA A 131 -14.99 -27.82 1.36
C ALA A 131 -13.63 -28.02 2.06
N MET A 132 -12.75 -27.00 2.05
CA MET A 132 -11.48 -27.04 2.77
C MET A 132 -11.69 -27.04 4.30
N LYS A 133 -12.66 -26.28 4.80
CA LYS A 133 -13.03 -26.27 6.22
C LYS A 133 -13.62 -27.61 6.65
N ALA A 134 -14.51 -28.19 5.85
CA ALA A 134 -15.05 -29.53 6.11
C ALA A 134 -13.95 -30.61 6.11
N GLN A 135 -12.98 -30.50 5.20
CA GLN A 135 -11.81 -31.38 5.16
C GLN A 135 -10.90 -31.19 6.39
N GLN A 136 -10.67 -29.95 6.83
CA GLN A 136 -9.92 -29.65 8.05
C GLN A 136 -10.62 -30.20 9.30
N GLU A 137 -11.93 -29.99 9.43
CA GLU A 137 -12.71 -30.50 10.56
C GLU A 137 -12.73 -32.04 10.56
N ALA A 138 -12.85 -32.69 9.39
CA ALA A 138 -12.75 -34.14 9.27
C ALA A 138 -11.36 -34.67 9.66
N PHE A 139 -10.29 -33.99 9.22
CA PHE A 139 -8.91 -34.33 9.58
C PHE A 139 -8.65 -34.15 11.08
N LEU A 140 -9.10 -33.02 11.65
CA LEU A 140 -8.94 -32.72 13.07
C LEU A 140 -9.75 -33.70 13.92
N LYS A 141 -10.97 -34.05 13.49
CA LYS A 141 -11.81 -35.07 14.14
C LYS A 141 -11.22 -36.47 14.02
N ALA A 142 -10.55 -36.81 12.91
CA ALA A 142 -9.83 -38.08 12.78
C ALA A 142 -8.60 -38.13 13.69
N MET A 143 -7.86 -37.02 13.82
CA MET A 143 -6.66 -36.92 14.64
C MET A 143 -6.97 -36.83 16.15
N THR A 144 -8.05 -36.12 16.52
CA THR A 144 -8.50 -35.97 17.93
C THR A 144 -9.47 -37.05 18.37
N GLY A 145 -10.19 -37.68 17.44
CA GLY A 145 -11.04 -38.85 17.68
C GLY A 145 -10.24 -40.11 18.04
N GLY A 146 -8.93 -40.13 17.74
CA GLY A 146 -7.99 -41.14 18.24
C GLY A 146 -7.51 -40.91 19.68
N TRP A 147 -7.81 -39.75 20.29
CA TRP A 147 -7.34 -39.38 21.64
C TRP A 147 -8.40 -39.58 22.74
N ALA A 148 -9.65 -39.87 22.37
CA ALA A 148 -10.77 -40.08 23.29
C ALA A 148 -11.19 -41.56 23.35
N GLY A 149 -10.24 -42.46 23.66
CA GLY A 149 -10.55 -43.88 23.83
C GLY A 149 -9.37 -44.74 24.22
N GLY A 150 -9.08 -44.83 25.52
CA GLY A 150 -8.43 -46.02 26.10
C GLY A 150 -6.97 -45.84 26.55
N SER A 151 -6.81 -45.84 27.87
CA SER A 151 -5.60 -46.15 28.67
C SER A 151 -4.73 -47.30 28.13
N GLY A 152 -3.40 -47.15 28.15
CA GLY A 152 -2.43 -48.25 27.94
C GLY A 152 -2.30 -49.19 29.15
N PRO A 153 -1.24 -50.04 29.29
CA PRO A 153 -0.28 -50.57 28.31
C PRO A 153 -0.09 -52.13 28.38
N SER A 154 0.37 -52.79 27.30
CA SER A 154 1.12 -54.08 27.25
C SER A 154 1.41 -54.41 25.76
N SER A 155 2.67 -54.47 25.29
CA SER A 155 3.55 -55.67 25.16
C SER A 155 2.80 -56.89 24.60
N ASP A 156 3.09 -57.49 23.45
CA ASP A 156 4.34 -57.71 22.72
C ASP A 156 4.07 -58.07 21.23
N ALA A 157 5.13 -57.93 20.39
CA ALA A 157 5.40 -58.61 19.10
C ALA A 157 4.42 -58.29 17.93
N ASP A 158 4.84 -57.85 16.73
CA ASP A 158 5.94 -58.31 15.87
C ASP A 158 6.34 -57.25 14.80
N GLU A 159 7.50 -57.50 14.20
CA GLU A 159 8.34 -56.69 13.29
C GLU A 159 7.79 -56.34 11.89
N ASP A 160 8.20 -55.12 11.44
CA ASP A 160 8.93 -54.79 10.19
C ASP A 160 8.29 -54.95 8.80
N GLY A 161 8.48 -53.94 7.93
CA GLY A 161 8.31 -54.09 6.46
C GLY A 161 7.78 -52.92 5.61
N GLY A 162 7.48 -51.73 6.14
CA GLY A 162 6.76 -50.69 5.36
C GLY A 162 7.56 -49.52 4.77
N ASP A 163 8.72 -49.18 5.33
CA ASP A 163 9.30 -47.83 5.15
C ASP A 163 10.32 -47.70 4.00
N ARG A 164 10.66 -48.81 3.31
CA ARG A 164 11.64 -48.82 2.20
C ARG A 164 11.02 -48.63 0.82
N ASP A 165 9.85 -49.22 0.58
CA ASP A 165 9.17 -49.13 -0.72
C ASP A 165 8.72 -47.69 -1.01
N ASP A 166 8.23 -46.97 0.01
CA ASP A 166 7.82 -45.57 -0.11
C ASP A 166 9.01 -44.65 -0.47
N LEU A 167 10.21 -44.91 0.06
CA LEU A 167 11.41 -44.13 -0.25
C LEU A 167 11.92 -44.36 -1.67
N ASP A 168 11.81 -45.59 -2.18
CA ASP A 168 12.24 -45.92 -3.53
C ASP A 168 11.27 -45.37 -4.59
N ASP A 169 9.97 -45.34 -4.31
CA ASP A 169 8.97 -44.71 -5.16
C ASP A 169 9.16 -43.19 -5.25
N ILE A 170 9.47 -42.52 -4.13
CA ILE A 170 9.77 -41.08 -4.10
C ILE A 170 11.03 -40.77 -4.94
N ARG A 171 12.09 -41.59 -4.83
CA ARG A 171 13.32 -41.42 -5.62
C ARG A 171 13.07 -41.57 -7.11
N ARG A 172 12.22 -42.52 -7.50
CA ARG A 172 11.88 -42.76 -8.91
C ARG A 172 11.12 -41.58 -9.51
N GLN A 173 10.14 -41.03 -8.79
CA GLN A 173 9.37 -39.86 -9.24
C GLN A 173 10.26 -38.62 -9.41
N LEU A 174 11.24 -38.40 -8.52
CA LEU A 174 12.20 -37.31 -8.64
C LEU A 174 13.06 -37.43 -9.91
N SER A 175 13.49 -38.65 -10.25
CA SER A 175 14.32 -38.88 -11.44
C SER A 175 13.55 -38.63 -12.76
N GLU A 176 12.26 -38.99 -12.80
CA GLU A 176 11.42 -38.74 -13.98
C GLU A 176 11.15 -37.23 -14.18
N LEU A 177 10.99 -36.48 -13.08
CA LEU A 177 10.84 -35.02 -13.14
C LEU A 177 12.13 -34.35 -13.64
N GLN A 178 13.30 -34.79 -13.17
CA GLN A 178 14.58 -34.28 -13.66
C GLN A 178 14.79 -34.55 -15.15
N GLN A 179 14.43 -35.74 -15.65
CA GLN A 179 14.52 -36.05 -17.09
C GLN A 179 13.54 -35.25 -17.95
N LYS A 180 12.35 -34.94 -17.44
CA LYS A 180 11.40 -34.07 -18.16
C LYS A 180 11.92 -32.63 -18.24
N LEU A 181 12.53 -32.12 -17.18
CA LEU A 181 13.12 -30.78 -17.16
C LEU A 181 14.32 -30.67 -18.11
N SER A 182 15.19 -31.68 -18.16
CA SER A 182 16.34 -31.65 -19.07
C SER A 182 15.94 -31.73 -20.55
N LYS A 183 14.85 -32.44 -20.88
CA LYS A 183 14.30 -32.49 -22.26
C LYS A 183 13.57 -31.22 -22.71
N MET A 184 13.20 -30.33 -21.80
CA MET A 184 12.59 -29.03 -22.15
C MET A 184 13.60 -27.89 -22.23
N ASN A 185 14.79 -28.04 -21.62
CA ASN A 185 15.83 -27.01 -21.55
C ASN A 185 17.01 -27.23 -22.53
N GLY A 186 16.93 -28.22 -23.42
CA GLY A 186 17.87 -28.45 -24.51
C GLY A 186 17.14 -28.51 -25.84
#